data_AF-A0A6P3Y089-F1
#
_entry.id   AF-A0A6P3Y089-F1
#
_cell.length_a   1.000
_cell.length_b   1.000
_cell.length_c   1.000
_cell.angle_alpha   90.00
_cell.angle_beta   90.00
_cell.angle_gamma   90.00
#
_symmetry.space_group_name_H-M   'P 1'
#
loop_
_entity.id
_entity.type
_entity.pdbx_description
1 polymer ?
#
loop_
_entity_poly.entity_id
_entity_poly.type
_entity_poly.pdbx_seq_one_letter_code
_entity_poly.pdbx_strand_id
1 'polypeptide(L)'
;MESHPEEHYYKLNRLLLVATGLWPYQSIKDARVKRALITVVMLTSLFVQMASVFTSEITIDYLVELLPILVPTFGTLIHLYMRVIHMNKLRKIFEHMWKDWALQKTDDEVKIMHKYAETSRLMSFYFTLQLFGSGLILMAYLYMSEILNIISPMNVSRLPKIYLKIHYIVPMEQHISLVRLHIFVVMFVMAIVFMSSFTLLVAVTQHGCGMYELLGYRAERLFYVNQNKVNHDLSNRTKLIYKNMVVFVRLHHNVIQYNSEWYDAIVAQQKLLLLIMSRCFQPFVLTACKFYVTSLPNLEK
;
A
#
# COMPACT_ATOMS: atom_id res chain seq x y z
N MET A 1 -23.61 2.56 11.19
CA MET A 1 -22.20 2.90 10.96
C MET A 1 -22.23 4.08 10.02
N GLU A 2 -22.05 5.30 10.54
CA GLU A 2 -22.08 6.53 9.72
C GLU A 2 -21.00 6.42 8.65
N SER A 3 -21.39 6.39 7.38
CA SER A 3 -20.46 6.42 6.27
C SER A 3 -19.89 7.82 6.16
N HIS A 4 -18.64 8.01 6.55
CA HIS A 4 -17.95 9.28 6.29
C HIS A 4 -17.83 9.47 4.76
N PRO A 5 -18.23 10.63 4.19
CA PRO A 5 -18.17 10.85 2.74
C PRO A 5 -16.74 10.67 2.18
N GLU A 6 -15.73 10.87 3.00
CA GLU A 6 -14.30 10.71 2.71
C GLU A 6 -13.86 9.24 2.62
N GLU A 7 -14.70 8.28 3.05
CA GLU A 7 -14.45 6.84 2.84
C GLU A 7 -14.29 6.51 1.36
N HIS A 8 -14.83 7.34 0.45
CA HIS A 8 -14.71 7.12 -0.99
C HIS A 8 -13.24 6.98 -1.44
N TYR A 9 -12.33 7.78 -0.90
CA TYR A 9 -10.91 7.75 -1.25
C TYR A 9 -10.21 6.45 -0.84
N TYR A 10 -10.71 5.80 0.22
CA TYR A 10 -10.10 4.62 0.83
C TYR A 10 -10.85 3.32 0.49
N LYS A 11 -11.83 3.34 -0.43
CA LYS A 11 -12.64 2.16 -0.81
C LYS A 11 -11.80 0.96 -1.23
N LEU A 12 -10.80 1.16 -2.10
CA LEU A 12 -9.93 0.07 -2.56
C LEU A 12 -9.08 -0.50 -1.42
N ASN A 13 -8.50 0.37 -0.59
CA ASN A 13 -7.74 -0.05 0.58
C ASN A 13 -8.63 -0.85 1.56
N ARG A 14 -9.84 -0.35 1.84
CA ARG A 14 -10.83 -1.03 2.66
C ARG A 14 -11.21 -2.39 2.09
N LEU A 15 -11.47 -2.48 0.78
CA LEU A 15 -11.79 -3.73 0.10
C LEU A 15 -10.68 -4.78 0.31
N LEU A 16 -9.42 -4.41 0.06
CA LEU A 16 -8.27 -5.31 0.21
C LEU A 16 -8.06 -5.73 1.67
N LEU A 17 -8.22 -4.82 2.63
CA LEU A 17 -8.13 -5.13 4.07
C LEU A 17 -9.27 -6.04 4.53
N VAL A 18 -10.48 -5.85 4.01
CA VAL A 18 -11.62 -6.73 4.29
C VAL A 18 -11.39 -8.11 3.67
N ALA A 19 -10.84 -8.20 2.46
CA ALA A 19 -10.53 -9.47 1.79
C ALA A 19 -9.50 -10.30 2.56
N THR A 20 -8.51 -9.65 3.19
CA THR A 20 -7.46 -10.33 3.98
C THR A 20 -7.83 -10.61 5.42
N GLY A 21 -8.98 -10.13 5.90
CA GLY A 21 -9.31 -10.20 7.32
C GLY A 21 -8.43 -9.27 8.18
N LEU A 22 -7.94 -8.17 7.61
CA LEU A 22 -7.13 -7.15 8.30
C LEU A 22 -7.85 -5.81 8.53
N TRP A 23 -9.09 -5.64 8.04
CA TRP A 23 -9.90 -4.47 8.36
C TRP A 23 -10.27 -4.42 9.85
N PRO A 24 -9.98 -3.32 10.57
CA PRO A 24 -10.18 -3.26 12.02
C PRO A 24 -11.66 -3.26 12.44
N TYR A 25 -12.57 -2.84 11.57
CA TYR A 25 -14.00 -2.71 11.90
C TYR A 25 -14.87 -3.85 11.35
N GLN A 26 -14.28 -4.93 10.83
CA GLN A 26 -15.07 -6.06 10.32
C GLN A 26 -15.45 -7.05 11.45
N SER A 27 -16.42 -7.92 11.17
CA SER A 27 -16.82 -9.02 12.07
C SER A 27 -15.62 -9.90 12.44
N ILE A 28 -15.48 -10.19 13.73
CA ILE A 28 -14.39 -11.03 14.27
C ILE A 28 -14.42 -12.43 13.64
N LYS A 29 -15.63 -13.00 13.44
CA LYS A 29 -15.81 -14.33 12.86
C LYS A 29 -15.31 -14.34 11.40
N ASP A 30 -15.78 -13.41 10.59
CA ASP A 30 -15.40 -13.30 9.18
C ASP A 30 -13.90 -13.06 9.01
N ALA A 31 -13.33 -12.21 9.86
CA ALA A 31 -11.90 -11.94 9.85
C ALA A 31 -11.08 -13.19 10.18
N ARG A 32 -11.50 -13.99 11.17
CA ARG A 32 -10.84 -15.25 11.53
C ARG A 32 -10.91 -16.27 10.41
N VAL A 33 -12.06 -16.41 9.74
CA VAL A 33 -12.22 -17.34 8.61
C VAL A 33 -11.30 -16.98 7.46
N LYS A 34 -11.25 -15.70 7.05
CA LYS A 34 -10.37 -15.25 5.96
C LYS A 34 -8.89 -15.45 6.28
N ARG A 35 -8.47 -15.14 7.51
CA ARG A 35 -7.08 -15.35 7.95
C ARG A 35 -6.72 -16.83 8.07
N ALA A 36 -7.64 -17.68 8.52
CA ALA A 36 -7.45 -19.12 8.56
C ALA A 36 -7.27 -19.69 7.15
N LEU A 37 -8.12 -19.28 6.19
CA LEU A 37 -7.99 -19.68 4.79
C LEU A 37 -6.62 -19.27 4.20
N ILE A 38 -6.21 -18.02 4.39
CA ILE A 38 -4.89 -17.55 3.95
C ILE A 38 -3.78 -18.38 4.60
N THR A 39 -3.87 -18.63 5.91
CA THR A 39 -2.86 -19.41 6.64
C THR A 39 -2.75 -20.84 6.11
N VAL A 40 -3.88 -21.51 5.83
CA VAL A 40 -3.89 -22.86 5.26
C VAL A 40 -3.21 -22.87 3.89
N VAL A 41 -3.56 -21.93 2.99
CA VAL A 41 -2.92 -21.82 1.67
C VAL A 41 -1.40 -21.63 1.81
N MET A 42 -0.95 -20.73 2.68
CA MET A 42 0.47 -20.48 2.89
C MET A 42 1.20 -21.69 3.51
N LEU A 43 0.58 -22.38 4.49
CA LEU A 43 1.15 -23.57 5.11
C LEU A 43 1.26 -24.74 4.13
N THR A 44 0.27 -24.93 3.25
CA THR A 44 0.36 -25.95 2.20
C THR A 44 1.52 -25.66 1.23
N SER A 45 1.74 -24.40 0.87
CA SER A 45 2.88 -24.00 0.05
C SER A 45 4.22 -24.22 0.77
N LEU A 46 4.31 -23.86 2.05
CA LEU A 46 5.51 -24.10 2.85
C LEU A 46 5.81 -25.58 3.02
N PHE A 47 4.81 -26.41 3.27
CA PHE A 47 4.98 -27.86 3.38
C PHE A 47 5.60 -28.42 2.10
N VAL A 48 5.10 -28.00 0.95
CA VAL A 48 5.61 -28.42 -0.36
C VAL A 48 7.06 -27.96 -0.59
N GLN A 49 7.40 -26.73 -0.22
CA GLN A 49 8.76 -26.21 -0.32
C GLN A 49 9.72 -26.93 0.64
N MET A 50 9.29 -27.19 1.88
CA MET A 50 10.09 -27.95 2.84
C MET A 50 10.30 -29.39 2.38
N ALA A 51 9.26 -30.03 1.82
CA ALA A 51 9.39 -31.34 1.21
C ALA A 51 10.47 -31.31 0.12
N SER A 52 10.44 -30.32 -0.80
CA SER A 52 11.45 -30.09 -1.85
C SER A 52 12.88 -30.08 -1.30
N VAL A 53 13.10 -29.41 -0.16
CA VAL A 53 14.42 -29.30 0.48
C VAL A 53 14.95 -30.64 1.00
N PHE A 54 14.11 -31.46 1.63
CA PHE A 54 14.50 -32.84 2.04
C PHE A 54 14.64 -33.78 0.85
N THR A 55 13.92 -33.43 -0.21
CA THR A 55 13.86 -34.04 -1.53
C THR A 55 15.17 -34.13 -2.31
N SER A 56 15.75 -32.94 -2.44
CA SER A 56 16.67 -32.58 -3.51
C SER A 56 18.07 -32.34 -2.97
N GLU A 57 19.07 -32.52 -3.83
CA GLU A 57 20.45 -32.15 -3.48
C GLU A 57 20.55 -30.63 -3.34
N ILE A 58 21.07 -30.16 -2.21
CA ILE A 58 21.19 -28.74 -1.90
C ILE A 58 22.38 -28.17 -2.68
N THR A 59 22.11 -27.64 -3.86
CA THR A 59 23.08 -26.91 -4.71
C THR A 59 22.83 -25.40 -4.68
N ILE A 60 23.81 -24.60 -5.11
CA ILE A 60 23.64 -23.13 -5.19
C ILE A 60 22.51 -22.76 -6.16
N ASP A 61 22.44 -23.44 -7.31
CA ASP A 61 21.38 -23.22 -8.30
C ASP A 61 19.99 -23.50 -7.70
N TYR A 62 19.86 -24.57 -6.93
CA TYR A 62 18.63 -24.89 -6.20
C TYR A 62 18.26 -23.80 -5.19
N LEU A 63 19.24 -23.28 -4.42
CA LEU A 63 18.99 -22.20 -3.46
C LEU A 63 18.54 -20.90 -4.14
N VAL A 64 19.12 -20.56 -5.30
CA VAL A 64 18.75 -19.37 -6.09
C VAL A 64 17.31 -19.46 -6.59
N GLU A 65 16.81 -20.66 -6.89
CA GLU A 65 15.42 -20.88 -7.30
C GLU A 65 14.45 -20.94 -6.10
N LEU A 66 14.87 -21.54 -4.98
CA LEU A 66 14.02 -21.72 -3.81
C LEU A 66 13.83 -20.42 -3.01
N LEU A 67 14.89 -19.66 -2.76
CA LEU A 67 14.85 -18.50 -1.87
C LEU A 67 13.83 -17.42 -2.30
N PRO A 68 13.70 -17.07 -3.60
CA PRO A 68 12.67 -16.14 -4.07
C PRO A 68 11.22 -16.60 -3.85
N ILE A 69 11.01 -17.88 -3.53
CA ILE A 69 9.68 -18.46 -3.25
C ILE A 69 9.50 -18.60 -1.73
N LEU A 70 10.52 -19.11 -1.04
CA LEU A 70 10.52 -19.37 0.40
C LEU A 70 10.45 -18.08 1.22
N VAL A 71 11.27 -17.09 0.87
CA VAL A 71 11.34 -15.84 1.64
C VAL A 71 10.02 -15.07 1.57
N PRO A 72 9.37 -14.86 0.41
CA PRO A 72 8.08 -14.17 0.37
C PRO A 72 6.94 -14.96 1.02
N THR A 73 6.96 -16.29 0.97
CA THR A 73 5.90 -17.09 1.60
C THR A 73 5.95 -17.02 3.12
N PHE A 74 7.14 -17.16 3.73
CA PHE A 74 7.33 -16.89 5.16
C PHE A 74 7.07 -15.43 5.50
N GLY A 75 7.59 -14.50 4.71
CA GLY A 75 7.41 -13.06 4.91
C GLY A 75 5.93 -12.67 4.94
N THR A 76 5.11 -13.24 4.07
CA THR A 76 3.66 -12.99 4.01
C THR A 76 2.95 -13.46 5.29
N LEU A 77 3.30 -14.64 5.82
CA LEU A 77 2.73 -15.13 7.08
C LEU A 77 3.12 -14.26 8.26
N ILE A 78 4.41 -13.97 8.41
CA ILE A 78 4.93 -13.08 9.46
C ILE A 78 4.20 -11.74 9.40
N HIS A 79 4.13 -11.16 8.20
CA HIS A 79 3.46 -9.88 7.96
C HIS A 79 1.97 -9.91 8.33
N LEU A 80 1.24 -10.97 7.93
CA LEU A 80 -0.17 -11.14 8.28
C LEU A 80 -0.37 -11.13 9.81
N TYR A 81 0.40 -11.93 10.55
CA TYR A 81 0.25 -12.03 12.00
C TYR A 81 0.75 -10.78 12.73
N MET A 82 1.82 -10.15 12.25
CA MET A 82 2.28 -8.86 12.77
C MET A 82 1.17 -7.80 12.67
N ARG A 83 0.45 -7.75 11.55
CA ARG A 83 -0.71 -6.85 11.39
C ARG A 83 -1.87 -7.21 12.34
N VAL A 84 -2.11 -8.49 12.59
CA VAL A 84 -3.15 -8.93 13.54
C VAL A 84 -2.83 -8.48 14.95
N ILE A 85 -1.59 -8.66 15.41
CA ILE A 85 -1.13 -8.23 16.73
C ILE A 85 -1.30 -6.71 16.91
N HIS A 86 -0.98 -5.94 15.87
CA HIS A 86 -1.06 -4.47 15.90
C HIS A 86 -2.40 -3.89 15.41
N MET A 87 -3.46 -4.70 15.30
CA MET A 87 -4.74 -4.28 14.73
C MET A 87 -5.40 -3.13 15.52
N ASN A 88 -5.21 -3.09 16.85
CA ASN A 88 -5.69 -1.99 17.68
C ASN A 88 -4.98 -0.66 17.36
N LYS A 89 -3.69 -0.69 17.04
CA LYS A 89 -2.95 0.51 16.60
C LYS A 89 -3.46 1.00 15.26
N LEU A 90 -3.67 0.07 14.31
CA LEU A 90 -4.26 0.40 13.01
C LEU A 90 -5.64 1.07 13.15
N ARG A 91 -6.48 0.56 14.06
CA ARG A 91 -7.77 1.18 14.36
C ARG A 91 -7.62 2.63 14.84
N LYS A 92 -6.71 2.89 15.80
CA LYS A 92 -6.45 4.25 16.30
C LYS A 92 -6.02 5.21 15.19
N ILE A 93 -5.16 4.76 14.27
CA ILE A 93 -4.73 5.55 13.10
C ILE A 93 -5.94 5.96 12.25
N PHE A 94 -6.84 5.02 11.93
CA PHE A 94 -8.07 5.36 11.20
C PHE A 94 -8.99 6.31 11.96
N GLU A 95 -9.16 6.10 13.27
CA GLU A 95 -9.94 7.01 14.13
C GLU A 95 -9.34 8.43 14.14
N HIS A 96 -8.01 8.55 14.14
CA HIS A 96 -7.32 9.83 14.01
C HIS A 96 -7.59 10.48 12.65
N MET A 97 -7.45 9.72 11.55
CA MET A 97 -7.73 10.22 10.20
C MET A 97 -9.16 10.75 10.08
N TRP A 98 -10.16 10.05 10.64
CA TRP A 98 -11.56 10.49 10.61
C TRP A 98 -11.79 11.76 11.43
N LYS A 99 -11.13 11.88 12.58
CA LYS A 99 -11.14 13.13 13.36
C LYS A 99 -10.54 14.28 12.57
N ASP A 100 -9.41 14.06 11.90
CA ASP A 100 -8.78 15.06 11.05
C ASP A 100 -9.71 15.52 9.94
N TRP A 101 -10.37 14.59 9.25
CA TRP A 101 -11.36 14.92 8.22
C TRP A 101 -12.53 15.74 8.77
N ALA A 102 -13.05 15.40 9.95
CA ALA A 102 -14.14 16.11 10.61
C ALA A 102 -13.77 17.52 11.13
N LEU A 103 -12.48 17.88 11.22
CA LEU A 103 -12.08 19.23 11.62
C LEU A 103 -12.63 20.28 10.64
N GLN A 104 -13.13 21.39 11.18
CA GLN A 104 -13.54 22.54 10.38
C GLN A 104 -12.35 23.08 9.57
N LYS A 105 -12.54 23.19 8.26
CA LYS A 105 -11.55 23.64 7.28
C LYS A 105 -12.18 24.65 6.33
N THR A 106 -11.38 25.59 5.83
CA THR A 106 -11.80 26.48 4.73
C THR A 106 -11.76 25.73 3.40
N ASP A 107 -12.40 26.26 2.36
CA ASP A 107 -12.45 25.59 1.04
C ASP A 107 -11.04 25.26 0.50
N ASP A 108 -10.07 26.16 0.65
CA ASP A 108 -8.69 25.90 0.23
C ASP A 108 -7.99 24.82 1.06
N GLU A 109 -8.30 24.73 2.35
CA GLU A 109 -7.76 23.69 3.23
C GLU A 109 -8.37 22.31 2.90
N VAL A 110 -9.65 22.28 2.54
CA VAL A 110 -10.34 21.08 2.06
C VAL A 110 -9.74 20.61 0.73
N LYS A 111 -9.43 21.53 -0.20
CA LYS A 111 -8.74 21.20 -1.46
C LYS A 111 -7.38 20.54 -1.23
N ILE A 112 -6.59 21.01 -0.27
CA ILE A 112 -5.30 20.39 0.10
C ILE A 112 -5.53 18.93 0.52
N MET A 113 -6.46 18.68 1.44
CA MET A 113 -6.74 17.31 1.91
C MET A 113 -7.20 16.38 0.78
N HIS A 114 -8.10 16.85 -0.09
CA HIS A 114 -8.57 16.07 -1.23
C HIS A 114 -7.47 15.74 -2.23
N LYS A 115 -6.56 16.68 -2.53
CA LYS A 115 -5.42 16.46 -3.43
C LYS A 115 -4.59 15.24 -3.00
N TYR A 116 -4.27 15.13 -1.72
CA TYR A 116 -3.48 14.01 -1.18
C TYR A 116 -4.26 12.71 -1.09
N ALA A 117 -5.53 12.77 -0.68
CA ALA A 117 -6.41 11.60 -0.64
C ALA A 117 -6.62 10.99 -2.03
N GLU A 118 -6.80 11.85 -3.04
CA GLU A 118 -6.94 11.46 -4.43
C GLU A 118 -5.64 10.88 -5.00
N THR A 119 -4.49 11.48 -4.66
CA THR A 119 -3.18 10.93 -5.02
C THR A 119 -3.00 9.51 -4.45
N SER A 120 -3.35 9.30 -3.18
CA SER A 120 -3.35 7.96 -2.57
C SER A 120 -4.25 6.97 -3.32
N ARG A 121 -5.47 7.41 -3.68
CA ARG A 121 -6.46 6.60 -4.40
C ARG A 121 -5.92 6.15 -5.76
N LEU A 122 -5.40 7.09 -6.54
CA LEU A 122 -4.85 6.84 -7.88
C LEU A 122 -3.61 5.95 -7.82
N MET A 123 -2.68 6.20 -6.90
CA MET A 123 -1.50 5.36 -6.70
C MET A 123 -1.91 3.93 -6.34
N SER A 124 -2.81 3.79 -5.36
CA SER A 124 -3.32 2.48 -4.94
C SER A 124 -3.99 1.72 -6.10
N PHE A 125 -4.77 2.42 -6.93
CA PHE A 125 -5.41 1.83 -8.11
C PHE A 125 -4.40 1.39 -9.15
N TYR A 126 -3.45 2.25 -9.53
CA TYR A 126 -2.42 1.96 -10.52
C TYR A 126 -1.55 0.76 -10.12
N PHE A 127 -1.04 0.73 -8.88
CA PHE A 127 -0.22 -0.40 -8.41
C PHE A 127 -1.01 -1.71 -8.33
N THR A 128 -2.30 -1.64 -7.96
CA THR A 128 -3.18 -2.82 -7.97
C THR A 128 -3.35 -3.33 -9.40
N LEU A 129 -3.67 -2.45 -10.34
CA LEU A 129 -3.84 -2.81 -11.75
C LEU A 129 -2.56 -3.40 -12.33
N GLN A 130 -1.40 -2.81 -12.05
CA GLN A 130 -0.11 -3.29 -12.53
C GLN A 130 0.23 -4.68 -11.97
N LEU A 131 0.06 -4.91 -10.66
CA LEU A 131 0.39 -6.20 -10.04
C LEU A 131 -0.53 -7.32 -10.53
N PHE A 132 -1.84 -7.12 -10.53
CA PHE A 132 -2.77 -8.15 -11.00
C PHE A 132 -2.71 -8.32 -12.51
N GLY A 133 -2.52 -7.23 -13.28
CA GLY A 133 -2.38 -7.27 -14.74
C GLY A 133 -1.14 -8.06 -15.16
N SER A 134 0.02 -7.79 -14.56
CA SER A 134 1.25 -8.58 -14.81
C SER A 134 1.08 -10.05 -14.41
N GLY A 135 0.39 -10.34 -13.31
CA GLY A 135 0.07 -11.72 -12.90
C GLY A 135 -0.81 -12.45 -13.91
N LEU A 136 -1.82 -11.78 -14.48
CA LEU A 136 -2.67 -12.34 -15.53
C LEU A 136 -1.91 -12.57 -16.83
N ILE A 137 -1.02 -11.65 -17.22
CA ILE A 137 -0.15 -11.82 -18.40
C ILE A 137 0.77 -13.03 -18.22
N LEU A 138 1.39 -13.18 -17.05
CA LEU A 138 2.24 -14.33 -16.72
C LEU A 138 1.43 -15.64 -16.75
N MET A 139 0.20 -15.62 -16.23
CA MET A 139 -0.70 -16.77 -16.33
C MET A 139 -1.00 -17.12 -17.79
N ALA A 140 -1.41 -16.15 -18.61
CA ALA A 140 -1.70 -16.36 -20.03
C ALA A 140 -0.48 -16.94 -20.77
N TYR A 141 0.72 -16.45 -20.47
CA TYR A 141 1.98 -16.96 -21.02
C TYR A 141 2.23 -18.43 -20.64
N LEU A 142 2.03 -18.80 -19.38
CA LEU A 142 2.22 -20.18 -18.90
C LEU A 142 1.23 -21.18 -19.51
N TYR A 143 0.02 -20.75 -19.87
CA TYR A 143 -0.99 -21.59 -20.54
C TYR A 143 -0.96 -21.50 -22.07
N MET A 144 -0.14 -20.62 -22.65
CA MET A 144 -0.12 -20.33 -24.08
C MET A 144 0.15 -21.60 -24.92
N SER A 145 1.06 -22.46 -24.47
CA SER A 145 1.43 -23.70 -25.17
C SER A 145 0.28 -24.72 -25.23
N GLU A 146 -0.50 -24.87 -24.16
CA GLU A 146 -1.66 -25.78 -24.10
C GLU A 146 -2.82 -25.25 -24.96
N ILE A 147 -3.10 -23.95 -24.89
CA ILE A 147 -4.13 -23.30 -25.72
C ILE A 147 -3.78 -23.45 -27.21
N LEU A 148 -2.51 -23.22 -27.56
CA LEU A 148 -2.00 -23.39 -28.91
C LEU A 148 -2.11 -24.84 -29.41
N ASN A 149 -1.96 -25.83 -28.53
CA ASN A 149 -2.11 -27.25 -28.88
C ASN A 149 -3.58 -27.65 -29.14
N ILE A 150 -4.55 -27.02 -28.46
CA ILE A 150 -5.98 -27.24 -28.70
C ILE A 150 -6.43 -26.56 -30.00
N ILE A 151 -6.02 -25.30 -30.22
CA ILE A 151 -6.48 -24.49 -31.36
C ILE A 151 -5.78 -24.90 -32.67
N SER A 152 -4.49 -25.25 -32.60
CA SER A 152 -3.69 -25.62 -33.77
C SER A 152 -2.72 -26.74 -33.38
N PRO A 153 -3.22 -27.99 -33.33
CA PRO A 153 -2.38 -29.16 -33.08
C PRO A 153 -1.43 -29.32 -34.28
N MET A 154 -0.15 -28.99 -34.09
CA MET A 154 0.87 -29.24 -35.11
C MET A 154 1.48 -30.63 -34.90
N ASN A 155 1.73 -31.35 -35.99
CA ASN A 155 2.31 -32.71 -35.97
C ASN A 155 3.82 -32.72 -35.60
N VAL A 156 4.37 -31.58 -35.18
CA VAL A 156 5.74 -31.40 -34.70
C VAL A 156 5.64 -30.88 -33.28
N SER A 157 6.31 -31.56 -32.35
CA SER A 157 6.41 -31.19 -30.94
C SER A 157 6.94 -29.76 -30.81
N ARG A 158 6.03 -28.78 -30.64
CA ARG A 158 6.38 -27.44 -30.14
C ARG A 158 7.09 -27.66 -28.83
N LEU A 159 8.37 -27.30 -28.71
CA LEU A 159 9.08 -27.30 -27.43
C LEU A 159 8.45 -26.21 -26.54
N PRO A 160 7.86 -26.52 -25.37
CA PRO A 160 7.53 -25.50 -24.38
C PRO A 160 8.15 -25.99 -23.07
N LYS A 161 9.48 -26.11 -23.04
CA LYS A 161 10.21 -26.47 -21.83
C LYS A 161 10.73 -25.22 -21.12
N ILE A 162 9.88 -24.21 -20.94
CA ILE A 162 10.09 -23.30 -19.80
C ILE A 162 9.47 -24.03 -18.61
N TYR A 163 10.18 -25.08 -18.19
CA TYR A 163 10.11 -25.47 -16.81
C TYR A 163 10.76 -24.31 -16.08
N LEU A 164 9.97 -23.52 -15.36
CA LEU A 164 10.41 -23.18 -14.02
C LEU A 164 10.78 -24.55 -13.44
N LYS A 165 12.09 -24.88 -13.40
CA LYS A 165 12.62 -26.20 -13.07
C LYS A 165 12.46 -26.41 -11.57
N ILE A 166 11.27 -26.13 -11.06
CA ILE A 166 10.90 -26.35 -9.69
C ILE A 166 10.97 -27.85 -9.53
N HIS A 167 12.01 -28.29 -8.82
CA HIS A 167 12.16 -29.63 -8.28
C HIS A 167 10.98 -29.90 -7.32
N TYR A 168 9.80 -30.09 -7.88
CA TYR A 168 8.71 -30.77 -7.21
C TYR A 168 9.03 -32.25 -7.28
N ILE A 169 9.06 -32.87 -6.12
CA ILE A 169 9.33 -34.30 -5.88
C ILE A 169 8.13 -35.14 -6.28
N VAL A 170 7.42 -34.74 -7.33
CA VAL A 170 6.27 -35.48 -7.80
C VAL A 170 6.45 -35.65 -9.30
N PRO A 171 7.05 -36.76 -9.75
CA PRO A 171 6.96 -37.17 -11.12
C PRO A 171 5.51 -37.60 -11.36
N MET A 172 4.61 -36.65 -11.61
CA MET A 172 3.25 -36.93 -12.06
C MET A 172 2.92 -36.00 -13.22
N GLU A 173 3.24 -36.47 -14.43
CA GLU A 173 2.68 -35.94 -15.66
C GLU A 173 1.14 -35.83 -15.60
N GLN A 174 0.49 -36.55 -14.68
CA GLN A 174 -0.96 -36.53 -14.42
C GLN A 174 -1.46 -35.40 -13.49
N HIS A 175 -0.60 -34.64 -12.80
CA HIS A 175 -1.03 -33.59 -11.84
C HIS A 175 -0.45 -32.19 -12.07
N ILE A 176 0.22 -31.96 -13.20
CA ILE A 176 0.86 -30.67 -13.53
C ILE A 176 -0.15 -29.50 -13.49
N SER A 177 -1.39 -29.73 -13.93
CA SER A 177 -2.46 -28.71 -13.93
C SER A 177 -2.86 -28.28 -12.52
N LEU A 178 -3.00 -29.23 -11.58
CA LEU A 178 -3.33 -28.96 -10.18
C LEU A 178 -2.21 -28.23 -9.45
N VAL A 179 -0.95 -28.60 -9.70
CA VAL A 179 0.22 -27.91 -9.13
C VAL A 179 0.30 -26.48 -9.64
N ARG A 180 0.08 -26.25 -10.95
CA ARG A 180 0.07 -24.91 -11.53
C ARG A 180 -1.05 -24.05 -10.96
N LEU A 181 -2.25 -24.62 -10.78
CA LEU A 181 -3.37 -23.95 -10.12
C LEU A 181 -3.03 -23.58 -8.67
N HIS A 182 -2.40 -24.49 -7.92
CA HIS A 182 -1.97 -24.22 -6.54
C HIS A 182 -0.97 -23.06 -6.48
N ILE A 183 0.04 -23.05 -7.35
CA ILE A 183 1.01 -21.94 -7.46
C ILE A 183 0.28 -20.63 -7.75
N PHE A 184 -0.67 -20.62 -8.68
CA PHE A 184 -1.46 -19.43 -9.00
C PHE A 184 -2.26 -18.93 -7.80
N VAL A 185 -2.93 -19.83 -7.07
CA VAL A 185 -3.68 -19.49 -5.86
C VAL A 185 -2.75 -18.88 -4.79
N VAL A 186 -1.58 -19.47 -4.57
CA VAL A 186 -0.59 -18.96 -3.61
C VAL A 186 -0.09 -17.57 -4.01
N MET A 187 0.29 -17.38 -5.29
CA MET A 187 0.71 -16.08 -5.82
C MET A 187 -0.38 -15.02 -5.70
N PHE A 188 -1.62 -15.37 -6.01
CA PHE A 188 -2.77 -14.49 -5.90
C PHE A 188 -3.05 -14.08 -4.45
N VAL A 189 -3.01 -15.03 -3.51
CA VAL A 189 -3.18 -14.77 -2.08
C VAL A 189 -2.05 -13.86 -1.55
N MET A 190 -0.79 -14.15 -1.90
CA MET A 190 0.35 -13.29 -1.54
C MET A 190 0.18 -11.87 -2.08
N ALA A 191 -0.24 -11.73 -3.35
CA ALA A 191 -0.49 -10.44 -3.98
C ALA A 191 -1.58 -9.64 -3.24
N ILE A 192 -2.70 -10.27 -2.86
CA ILE A 192 -3.77 -9.60 -2.10
C ILE A 192 -3.24 -9.13 -0.72
N VAL A 193 -2.51 -9.99 0.01
CA VAL A 193 -1.95 -9.63 1.33
C VAL A 193 -0.97 -8.47 1.19
N PHE A 194 -0.06 -8.53 0.23
CA PHE A 194 0.90 -7.47 -0.07
C PHE A 194 0.18 -6.16 -0.40
N MET A 195 -0.75 -6.17 -1.36
CA MET A 195 -1.47 -4.97 -1.80
C MET A 195 -2.33 -4.37 -0.70
N SER A 196 -2.95 -5.18 0.16
CA SER A 196 -3.71 -4.66 1.32
C SER A 196 -2.85 -3.79 2.22
N SER A 197 -1.57 -4.13 2.36
CA SER A 197 -0.65 -3.42 3.23
C SER A 197 0.08 -2.29 2.54
N PHE A 198 0.39 -2.45 1.26
CA PHE A 198 0.95 -1.38 0.43
C PHE A 198 -0.03 -0.22 0.30
N THR A 199 -1.29 -0.48 -0.06
CA THR A 199 -2.32 0.58 -0.18
C THR A 199 -2.60 1.26 1.15
N LEU A 200 -2.52 0.54 2.27
CA LEU A 200 -2.66 1.12 3.61
C LEU A 200 -1.51 2.07 3.94
N LEU A 201 -0.27 1.67 3.61
CA LEU A 201 0.91 2.50 3.77
C LEU A 201 0.82 3.78 2.94
N VAL A 202 0.41 3.67 1.67
CA VAL A 202 0.20 4.83 0.79
C VAL A 202 -0.89 5.75 1.36
N ALA A 203 -2.04 5.20 1.76
CA ALA A 203 -3.15 5.98 2.31
C ALA A 203 -2.76 6.84 3.50
N VAL A 204 -2.08 6.23 4.47
CA VAL A 204 -1.68 6.95 5.68
C VAL A 204 -0.55 7.92 5.42
N THR A 205 0.43 7.54 4.60
CA THR A 205 1.56 8.43 4.27
C THR A 205 1.06 9.69 3.56
N GLN A 206 0.14 9.53 2.61
CA GLN A 206 -0.45 10.65 1.90
C GLN A 206 -1.36 11.49 2.81
N HIS A 207 -2.13 10.88 3.72
CA HIS A 207 -2.87 11.63 4.74
C HIS A 207 -1.93 12.47 5.61
N GLY A 208 -0.82 11.88 6.05
CA GLY A 208 0.22 12.58 6.80
C GLY A 208 0.80 13.77 6.03
N CYS A 209 1.24 13.58 4.78
CA CYS A 209 1.76 14.71 3.98
C CYS A 209 0.69 15.77 3.69
N GLY A 210 -0.58 15.40 3.51
CA GLY A 210 -1.69 16.36 3.41
C GLY A 210 -1.88 17.20 4.68
N MET A 211 -1.77 16.57 5.85
CA MET A 211 -1.83 17.27 7.14
C MET A 211 -0.63 18.21 7.36
N TYR A 212 0.57 17.84 6.89
CA TYR A 212 1.73 18.71 6.91
C TYR A 212 1.60 19.92 5.97
N GLU A 213 1.12 19.73 4.74
CA GLU A 213 0.87 20.84 3.80
C GLU A 213 -0.21 21.79 4.36
N LEU A 214 -1.28 21.24 4.97
CA LEU A 214 -2.31 22.01 5.66
C LEU A 214 -1.73 22.83 6.83
N LEU A 215 -0.85 22.22 7.63
CA LEU A 215 -0.19 22.90 8.75
C LEU A 215 0.70 24.05 8.25
N GLY A 216 1.47 23.82 7.18
CA GLY A 216 2.28 24.86 6.53
C GLY A 216 1.44 26.01 5.99
N TYR A 217 0.34 25.70 5.29
CA TYR A 217 -0.62 26.69 4.78
C TYR A 217 -1.20 27.58 5.90
N ARG A 218 -1.56 26.98 7.04
CA ARG A 218 -2.04 27.73 8.22
C ARG A 218 -0.93 28.57 8.85
N ALA A 219 0.30 28.07 8.91
CA ALA A 219 1.45 28.84 9.40
C ALA A 219 1.71 30.08 8.54
N GLU A 220 1.74 29.94 7.22
CA GLU A 220 1.97 31.05 6.29
C GLU A 220 0.91 32.14 6.43
N ARG A 221 -0.38 31.76 6.52
CA ARG A 221 -1.46 32.74 6.75
C ARG A 221 -1.36 33.42 8.12
N LEU A 222 -0.92 32.71 9.15
CA LEU A 222 -0.80 33.24 10.50
C LEU A 222 0.37 34.23 10.62
N PHE A 223 1.54 33.88 10.07
CA PHE A 223 2.77 34.63 10.27
C PHE A 223 3.08 35.63 9.15
N TYR A 224 2.76 35.30 7.89
CA TYR A 224 3.15 36.11 6.73
C TYR A 224 2.03 37.04 6.26
N VAL A 225 0.85 36.50 5.94
CA VAL A 225 -0.29 37.31 5.45
C VAL A 225 -0.79 38.29 6.51
N ASN A 226 -0.75 37.87 7.77
CA ASN A 226 -1.15 38.68 8.90
C ASN A 226 -0.09 39.69 9.36
N GLN A 227 1.14 39.70 8.84
CA GLN A 227 2.09 40.81 9.08
C GLN A 227 1.83 41.97 8.12
N ASN A 228 1.44 41.70 6.87
CA ASN A 228 1.31 42.70 5.81
C ASN A 228 0.01 43.53 5.83
N LYS A 229 -1.01 43.11 6.58
CA LYS A 229 -2.26 43.90 6.77
C LYS A 229 -2.12 44.86 7.95
N VAL A 230 -1.39 45.95 7.79
CA VAL A 230 -1.39 47.06 8.75
C VAL A 230 -2.53 48.00 8.37
N ASN A 231 -3.73 47.84 8.97
CA ASN A 231 -4.65 48.94 9.30
C ASN A 231 -5.96 48.48 9.98
N HIS A 232 -6.32 49.25 11.01
CA HIS A 232 -7.54 49.34 11.84
C HIS A 232 -8.03 48.12 12.68
N ASP A 233 -8.22 48.41 13.98
CA ASP A 233 -8.73 47.60 15.11
C ASP A 233 -7.81 46.49 15.68
N LEU A 234 -6.93 46.91 16.60
CA LEU A 234 -5.89 46.10 17.23
C LEU A 234 -6.43 45.05 18.22
N SER A 235 -7.54 45.33 18.91
CA SER A 235 -8.07 44.46 19.97
C SER A 235 -8.71 43.19 19.40
N ASN A 236 -9.62 43.34 18.43
CA ASN A 236 -10.27 42.22 17.77
C ASN A 236 -9.28 41.36 16.96
N ARG A 237 -8.26 41.98 16.36
CA ARG A 237 -7.19 41.28 15.67
C ARG A 237 -6.29 40.46 16.60
N THR A 238 -5.91 41.01 17.75
CA THR A 238 -5.07 40.29 18.73
C THR A 238 -5.79 39.04 19.22
N LYS A 239 -7.10 39.15 19.49
CA LYS A 239 -7.95 38.01 19.85
C LYS A 239 -8.06 36.97 18.74
N LEU A 240 -8.16 37.41 17.48
CA LEU A 240 -8.20 36.52 16.31
C LEU A 240 -6.86 35.81 16.07
N ILE A 241 -5.73 36.52 16.18
CA ILE A 241 -4.38 35.95 16.06
C ILE A 241 -4.16 34.91 17.16
N TYR A 242 -4.50 35.23 18.41
CA TYR A 242 -4.42 34.29 19.52
C TYR A 242 -5.27 33.04 19.26
N LYS A 243 -6.52 33.21 18.82
CA LYS A 243 -7.41 32.08 18.46
C LYS A 243 -6.79 31.21 17.36
N ASN A 244 -6.25 31.82 16.31
CA ASN A 244 -5.63 31.09 15.19
C ASN A 244 -4.33 30.39 15.63
N MET A 245 -3.55 31.00 16.54
CA MET A 245 -2.34 30.40 17.10
C MET A 245 -2.67 29.20 17.98
N VAL A 246 -3.72 29.26 18.80
CA VAL A 246 -4.20 28.11 19.59
C VAL A 246 -4.63 26.96 18.66
N VAL A 247 -5.34 27.25 17.57
CA VAL A 247 -5.74 26.25 16.57
C VAL A 247 -4.50 25.67 15.86
N PHE A 248 -3.52 26.49 15.52
CA PHE A 248 -2.26 26.06 14.90
C PHE A 248 -1.46 25.13 15.82
N VAL A 249 -1.27 25.51 17.09
CA VAL A 249 -0.55 24.68 18.08
C VAL A 249 -1.26 23.35 18.30
N ARG A 250 -2.59 23.35 18.35
CA ARG A 250 -3.38 22.11 18.44
C ARG A 250 -3.20 21.23 17.21
N LEU A 251 -3.25 21.80 16.00
CA LEU A 251 -3.02 21.05 14.77
C LEU A 251 -1.60 20.47 14.72
N HIS A 252 -0.59 21.27 15.07
CA HIS A 252 0.80 20.82 15.17
C HIS A 252 0.95 19.65 16.14
N HIS A 253 0.31 19.74 17.32
CA HIS A 253 0.30 18.64 18.29
C HIS A 253 -0.37 17.38 17.73
N ASN A 254 -1.52 17.51 17.06
CA ASN A 254 -2.21 16.36 16.44
C ASN A 254 -1.34 15.69 15.38
N VAL A 255 -0.67 16.47 14.52
CA VAL A 255 0.25 15.95 13.50
C VAL A 255 1.41 15.18 14.16
N ILE A 256 1.99 15.69 15.24
CA ILE A 256 3.05 14.98 15.97
C ILE A 256 2.53 13.67 16.56
N GLN A 257 1.34 13.69 17.19
CA GLN A 257 0.74 12.50 17.77
C GLN A 257 0.40 11.44 16.71
N TYR A 258 -0.12 11.85 15.55
CA TYR A 258 -0.35 10.95 14.42
C TYR A 258 0.94 10.24 13.98
N ASN A 259 2.02 11.01 13.89
CA ASN A 259 3.32 10.44 13.51
C ASN A 259 3.90 9.52 14.57
N SER A 260 3.74 9.80 15.87
CA SER A 260 4.20 8.88 16.92
C SER A 260 3.40 7.57 16.91
N GLU A 261 2.07 7.65 16.80
CA GLU A 261 1.19 6.47 16.69
C GLU A 261 1.54 5.59 15.49
N TRP A 262 1.93 6.21 14.36
CA TRP A 262 2.40 5.50 13.17
C TRP A 262 3.83 5.00 13.28
N TYR A 263 4.74 5.80 13.84
CA TYR A 263 6.15 5.45 14.02
C TYR A 263 6.25 4.19 14.88
N ASP A 264 5.41 4.05 15.90
CA ASP A 264 5.33 2.85 16.72
C ASP A 264 4.61 1.67 16.05
N ALA A 265 4.08 1.82 14.82
CA ALA A 265 3.15 0.85 14.24
C ALA A 265 3.81 -0.26 13.41
N ILE A 266 4.98 -0.11 12.74
CA ILE A 266 5.76 -1.20 12.09
C ILE A 266 7.21 -0.74 11.76
N VAL A 267 8.23 -1.50 12.20
CA VAL A 267 9.66 -1.18 12.00
C VAL A 267 10.11 -1.20 10.53
N ALA A 268 9.62 -2.13 9.71
CA ALA A 268 10.00 -2.22 8.29
C ALA A 268 9.40 -1.08 7.42
N GLN A 269 8.29 -0.47 7.84
CA GLN A 269 7.61 0.63 7.13
C GLN A 269 8.18 2.00 7.51
N GLN A 270 8.86 2.12 8.66
CA GLN A 270 9.55 3.34 9.10
C GLN A 270 10.62 3.82 8.09
N LYS A 271 11.40 2.90 7.49
CA LYS A 271 12.47 3.28 6.55
C LYS A 271 11.93 3.84 5.23
N LEU A 272 10.83 3.28 4.72
CA LEU A 272 10.18 3.81 3.52
C LEU A 272 9.50 5.16 3.81
N LEU A 273 8.92 5.31 5.01
CA LEU A 273 8.35 6.57 5.47
C LEU A 273 9.41 7.66 5.64
N LEU A 274 10.60 7.37 6.18
CA LEU A 274 11.69 8.34 6.26
C LEU A 274 12.14 8.83 4.87
N LEU A 275 12.17 7.92 3.88
CA LEU A 275 12.45 8.29 2.49
C LEU A 275 11.35 9.18 1.89
N ILE A 276 10.07 8.90 2.18
CA ILE A 276 8.94 9.69 1.66
C ILE A 276 8.76 11.02 2.42
N MET A 277 8.96 11.04 3.74
CA MET A 277 8.96 12.24 4.56
C MET A 277 10.12 13.17 4.20
N SER A 278 11.32 12.62 3.97
CA SER A 278 12.46 13.37 3.40
C SER A 278 12.09 14.01 2.05
N ARG A 279 11.26 13.33 1.24
CA ARG A 279 10.71 13.87 -0.01
C ARG A 279 9.60 14.91 0.22
N CYS A 280 8.79 14.84 1.28
CA CYS A 280 7.81 15.89 1.62
C CYS A 280 8.51 17.19 2.12
N PHE A 281 9.80 17.15 2.49
CA PHE A 281 10.64 18.33 2.75
C PHE A 281 11.35 18.90 1.51
N GLN A 282 11.24 18.28 0.34
CA GLN A 282 11.83 18.78 -0.91
C GLN A 282 10.77 18.92 -2.01
N PRO A 283 10.69 20.06 -2.74
CA PRO A 283 9.74 20.20 -3.83
C PRO A 283 9.97 19.12 -4.89
N PHE A 284 8.86 18.53 -5.36
CA PHE A 284 8.85 17.46 -6.34
C PHE A 284 9.37 17.96 -7.70
N VAL A 285 10.68 17.82 -7.95
CA VAL A 285 11.27 18.06 -9.27
C VAL A 285 11.36 16.72 -10.00
N LEU A 286 10.37 16.45 -10.84
CA LEU A 286 10.40 15.31 -11.75
C LEU A 286 11.44 15.61 -12.85
N THR A 287 12.68 15.18 -12.64
CA THR A 287 13.72 15.29 -13.68
C THR A 287 13.60 14.09 -14.60
N ALA A 288 13.05 14.30 -15.79
CA ALA A 288 13.17 13.32 -16.87
C ALA A 288 14.66 13.20 -17.22
N CYS A 289 15.27 12.06 -16.87
CA CYS A 289 16.63 11.69 -17.23
C CYS A 289 17.70 12.80 -17.05
N LYS A 290 17.73 13.52 -15.93
CA LYS A 290 18.78 14.52 -15.59
C LYS A 290 19.03 15.67 -16.60
N PHE A 291 18.30 15.77 -17.71
CA PHE A 291 18.59 16.76 -18.76
C PHE A 291 17.61 17.92 -18.87
N TYR A 292 16.43 17.85 -18.25
CA TYR A 292 15.49 18.98 -18.25
C TYR A 292 14.72 19.12 -16.94
N VAL A 293 14.73 20.33 -16.38
CA VAL A 293 13.83 20.77 -15.31
C VAL A 293 12.58 21.30 -15.99
N THR A 294 11.47 20.57 -15.89
CA THR A 294 10.15 21.08 -16.31
C THR A 294 9.57 21.95 -15.20
N SER A 295 10.23 23.06 -14.87
CA SER A 295 9.57 24.20 -14.24
C SER A 295 9.08 25.06 -15.39
N LEU A 296 7.78 25.10 -15.68
CA LEU A 296 7.21 26.07 -16.61
C LEU A 296 7.41 27.49 -16.02
N PRO A 297 8.19 28.37 -16.64
CA PRO A 297 8.12 29.80 -16.37
C PRO A 297 7.24 30.43 -17.46
N ASN A 298 6.17 31.10 -17.03
CA ASN A 298 5.53 32.24 -17.71
C ASN A 298 5.59 32.27 -19.26
N LEU A 299 4.48 31.88 -19.89
CA LEU A 299 4.10 32.41 -21.20
C LEU A 299 2.82 33.25 -21.04
N GLU A 300 3.01 34.45 -20.51
CA GLU A 300 2.20 35.62 -20.85
C GLU A 300 3.17 36.72 -21.29
N LYS A 301 3.29 36.86 -22.61
CA LYS A 301 3.49 38.11 -23.33
C LYS A 301 3.06 37.92 -24.78
#